data_AF-Q70JR3-F1
#
_entry.id   AF-Q70JR3-F1
#
_cell.length_a   1.000
_cell.length_b   1.000
_cell.length_c   1.000
_cell.angle_alpha   90.00
_cell.angle_beta   90.00
_cell.angle_gamma   90.00
#
_symmetry.space_group_name_H-M   'P 1'
#
loop_
_entity.id
_entity.type
_entity.pdbx_description
1 polymer ?
#
loop_
_entity_poly.entity_id
_entity_poly.type
_entity_poly.pdbx_seq_one_letter_code
_entity_poly.pdbx_strand_id
1 'polypeptide(L)'
;LLRQVDLTGGYYDAGDNVKFGFPLAFSSTMLAWSVLEFGGMMKGELQHARDAVRWGADYLLKATAHPDTVYVQVGDAGKDHACWERPEDMDTPRTVYKVDPSTPGSDVAAETAAALAAASLVFRKSDPAYSSRLVARAKRVFEFADKHRGVYSAKLSSYVCPYYCSCSGY
;
A
#
# COMPACT_ATOMS: atom_id res chain seq x y z
N LEU A 1 -5.99 -10.00 21.72
CA LEU A 1 -7.33 -9.91 21.07
C LEU A 1 -7.38 -8.63 20.20
N LEU A 2 -6.75 -8.66 19.02
CA LEU A 2 -6.95 -7.68 17.95
C LEU A 2 -7.85 -8.35 16.92
N ARG A 3 -9.17 -8.16 17.05
CA ARG A 3 -10.17 -8.92 16.29
C ARG A 3 -10.84 -8.12 15.17
N GLN A 4 -10.19 -7.10 14.58
CA GLN A 4 -10.94 -6.16 13.72
C GLN A 4 -10.36 -5.76 12.36
N VAL A 5 -9.17 -6.21 11.93
CA VAL A 5 -8.70 -5.97 10.55
C VAL A 5 -7.80 -7.11 10.07
N ASP A 6 -8.05 -7.64 8.87
CA ASP A 6 -7.11 -8.53 8.17
C ASP A 6 -6.15 -7.69 7.32
N LEU A 7 -4.86 -7.67 7.68
CA LEU A 7 -3.79 -7.02 6.93
C LEU A 7 -2.73 -8.02 6.43
N THR A 8 -3.09 -9.29 6.27
CA THR A 8 -2.24 -10.32 5.64
C THR A 8 -2.08 -10.09 4.13
N GLY A 9 -0.97 -10.55 3.56
CA GLY A 9 -0.58 -10.33 2.15
C GLY A 9 0.31 -9.11 1.97
N GLY A 10 0.38 -8.55 0.77
CA GLY A 10 1.24 -7.40 0.45
C GLY A 10 2.73 -7.76 0.41
N TYR A 11 3.58 -6.76 0.29
CA TYR A 11 5.03 -6.92 0.17
C TYR A 11 5.74 -6.44 1.43
N TYR A 12 6.78 -7.17 1.82
CA TYR A 12 7.86 -6.59 2.62
C TYR A 12 8.62 -5.58 1.79
N ASP A 13 9.15 -4.55 2.45
CA ASP A 13 9.70 -3.40 1.76
C ASP A 13 11.07 -3.68 1.13
N ALA A 14 11.99 -4.26 1.89
CA ALA A 14 13.35 -4.53 1.42
C ALA A 14 13.89 -5.88 1.94
N GLY A 15 15.01 -5.85 2.66
CA GLY A 15 15.55 -7.02 3.38
C GLY A 15 15.00 -7.18 4.79
N ASP A 16 14.08 -6.31 5.20
CA ASP A 16 13.36 -6.31 6.45
C ASP A 16 11.98 -6.97 6.28
N ASN A 17 11.23 -7.12 7.38
CA ASN A 17 9.87 -7.71 7.33
C ASN A 17 8.77 -6.69 7.66
N VAL A 18 9.09 -5.40 7.56
CA VAL A 18 8.14 -4.30 7.69
C VAL A 18 7.40 -4.12 6.36
N LYS A 19 6.11 -3.79 6.46
CA LYS A 19 5.31 -3.40 5.31
C LYS A 19 5.10 -1.90 5.33
N PHE A 20 5.98 -1.14 4.67
CA PHE A 20 5.83 0.31 4.51
C PHE A 20 4.85 0.63 3.39
N GLY A 21 3.71 1.22 3.73
CA GLY A 21 2.60 1.43 2.81
C GLY A 21 2.89 2.43 1.70
N PHE A 22 3.73 3.45 1.97
CA PHE A 22 4.04 4.48 0.97
C PHE A 22 4.88 3.95 -0.20
N PRO A 23 6.06 3.34 0.01
CA PRO A 23 6.82 2.71 -1.09
C PRO A 23 6.10 1.49 -1.70
N LEU A 24 5.30 0.74 -0.93
CA LEU A 24 4.47 -0.34 -1.48
C LEU A 24 3.44 0.19 -2.48
N ALA A 25 2.74 1.27 -2.15
CA ALA A 25 1.78 1.91 -3.04
C ALA A 25 2.47 2.42 -4.31
N PHE A 26 3.59 3.14 -4.17
CA PHE A 26 4.39 3.61 -5.30
C PHE A 26 4.85 2.46 -6.21
N SER A 27 5.39 1.40 -5.63
CA SER A 27 5.82 0.21 -6.39
C SER A 27 4.65 -0.44 -7.14
N SER A 28 3.48 -0.49 -6.50
CA SER A 28 2.26 -1.02 -7.13
C SER A 28 1.78 -0.15 -8.29
N THR A 29 1.84 1.19 -8.16
CA THR A 29 1.55 2.13 -9.25
C THR A 29 2.49 1.91 -10.43
N MET A 30 3.80 1.84 -10.17
CA MET A 30 4.82 1.68 -11.22
C MET A 30 4.74 0.32 -11.92
N LEU A 31 4.46 -0.76 -11.19
CA LEU A 31 4.21 -2.08 -11.80
C LEU A 31 2.95 -2.05 -12.68
N ALA A 32 1.86 -1.46 -12.19
CA ALA A 32 0.63 -1.36 -12.96
C ALA A 32 0.83 -0.53 -14.24
N TRP A 33 1.52 0.62 -14.15
CA TRP A 33 1.87 1.43 -15.30
C TRP A 33 2.74 0.65 -16.29
N SER A 34 3.75 -0.08 -15.82
CA SER A 34 4.60 -0.90 -16.68
C SER A 34 3.81 -1.95 -17.45
N VAL A 35 2.82 -2.59 -16.82
CA VAL A 35 1.93 -3.54 -17.50
C VAL A 35 1.03 -2.85 -18.53
N LEU A 36 0.55 -1.63 -18.24
CA LEU A 36 -0.29 -0.87 -19.17
C LEU A 36 0.49 -0.44 -20.42
N GLU A 37 1.71 0.06 -20.24
CA GLU A 37 2.53 0.59 -21.32
C GLU A 37 3.22 -0.52 -22.11
N PHE A 38 3.81 -1.48 -21.41
CA PHE A 38 4.73 -2.46 -22.00
C PHE A 38 4.20 -3.89 -21.96
N GLY A 39 2.96 -4.12 -21.53
CA GLY A 39 2.39 -5.47 -21.37
C GLY A 39 2.46 -6.33 -22.63
N GLY A 40 2.35 -5.72 -23.83
CA GLY A 40 2.50 -6.43 -25.10
C GLY A 40 3.92 -6.97 -25.36
N MET A 41 4.94 -6.42 -24.70
CA MET A 41 6.35 -6.82 -24.83
C MET A 41 6.77 -7.86 -23.78
N MET A 42 5.95 -8.10 -22.75
CA MET A 42 6.29 -8.98 -21.62
C MET A 42 6.23 -10.48 -21.97
N LYS A 43 5.69 -10.87 -23.14
CA LYS A 43 5.62 -12.28 -23.59
C LYS A 43 5.01 -13.19 -22.50
N GLY A 44 5.74 -14.24 -22.08
CA GLY A 44 5.31 -15.17 -21.03
C GLY A 44 5.19 -14.54 -19.63
N GLU A 45 5.86 -13.41 -19.39
CA GLU A 45 5.89 -12.75 -18.07
C GLU A 45 4.67 -11.86 -17.81
N LEU A 46 3.82 -11.62 -18.81
CA LEU A 46 2.65 -10.73 -18.65
C LEU A 46 1.72 -11.21 -17.52
N GLN A 47 1.55 -12.54 -17.38
CA GLN A 47 0.72 -13.06 -16.31
C GLN A 47 1.37 -12.87 -14.94
N HIS A 48 2.67 -13.15 -14.80
CA HIS A 48 3.40 -12.89 -13.56
C HIS A 48 3.41 -11.41 -13.17
N ALA A 49 3.56 -10.50 -14.14
CA ALA A 49 3.46 -9.07 -13.89
C ALA A 49 2.05 -8.65 -13.42
N ARG A 50 0.99 -9.23 -13.99
CA ARG A 50 -0.38 -9.03 -13.51
C ARG A 50 -0.58 -9.59 -12.11
N ASP A 51 -0.06 -10.78 -11.81
CA ASP A 51 -0.16 -11.38 -10.49
C ASP A 51 0.56 -10.51 -9.44
N ALA A 52 1.72 -9.93 -9.79
CA ALA A 52 2.44 -9.00 -8.92
C ALA A 52 1.62 -7.72 -8.64
N VAL A 53 0.97 -7.14 -9.67
CA VAL A 53 0.06 -5.99 -9.50
C VAL A 53 -1.14 -6.36 -8.62
N ARG A 54 -1.73 -7.55 -8.83
CA ARG A 54 -2.87 -8.03 -8.04
C ARG A 54 -2.49 -8.20 -6.57
N TRP A 55 -1.31 -8.76 -6.28
CA TRP A 55 -0.85 -8.98 -4.91
C TRP A 55 -0.75 -7.67 -4.10
N GLY A 56 -0.19 -6.62 -4.72
CA GLY A 56 -0.15 -5.27 -4.14
C GLY A 56 -1.56 -4.68 -3.98
N ALA A 57 -2.37 -4.72 -5.03
CA ALA A 57 -3.72 -4.16 -5.03
C ALA A 57 -4.68 -4.84 -4.03
N ASP A 58 -4.59 -6.16 -3.86
CA ASP A 58 -5.37 -6.91 -2.87
C ASP A 58 -5.02 -6.48 -1.44
N TYR A 59 -3.73 -6.26 -1.15
CA TYR A 59 -3.33 -5.72 0.14
C TYR A 59 -3.82 -4.28 0.34
N LEU A 60 -3.70 -3.41 -0.67
CA LEU A 60 -4.18 -2.03 -0.58
C LEU A 60 -5.72 -1.96 -0.41
N LEU A 61 -6.48 -2.90 -0.98
CA LEU A 61 -7.91 -3.05 -0.71
C LEU A 61 -8.20 -3.43 0.76
N LYS A 62 -7.35 -4.24 1.40
CA LYS A 62 -7.47 -4.53 2.84
C LYS A 62 -7.08 -3.31 3.68
N ALA A 63 -5.96 -2.67 3.35
CA ALA A 63 -5.42 -1.50 4.04
C ALA A 63 -6.33 -0.27 4.00
N THR A 64 -7.31 -0.25 3.09
CA THR A 64 -8.28 0.85 2.93
C THR A 64 -9.72 0.39 3.17
N ALA A 65 -9.92 -0.75 3.82
CA ALA A 65 -11.24 -1.38 3.98
C ALA A 65 -12.22 -0.55 4.83
N HIS A 66 -11.69 0.22 5.78
CA HIS A 66 -12.48 1.03 6.70
C HIS A 66 -12.62 2.46 6.15
N PRO A 67 -13.82 3.09 6.23
CA PRO A 67 -14.02 4.47 5.83
C PRO A 67 -13.06 5.43 6.56
N ASP A 68 -12.57 6.44 5.84
CA ASP A 68 -11.65 7.47 6.36
C ASP A 68 -10.45 6.91 7.13
N THR A 69 -9.95 5.74 6.74
CA THR A 69 -8.79 5.10 7.35
C THR A 69 -7.93 4.43 6.29
N VAL A 70 -6.64 4.72 6.31
CA VAL A 70 -5.63 4.02 5.49
C VAL A 70 -4.58 3.45 6.45
N TYR A 71 -4.39 2.12 6.44
CA TYR A 71 -3.32 1.45 7.16
C TYR A 71 -2.02 1.59 6.38
N VAL A 72 -1.04 2.27 6.96
CA VAL A 72 0.16 2.74 6.26
C VAL A 72 1.43 2.00 6.67
N GLN A 73 1.39 1.23 7.77
CA GLN A 73 2.52 0.39 8.16
C GLN A 73 2.08 -0.81 9.00
N VAL A 74 2.71 -1.96 8.78
CA VAL A 74 2.59 -3.15 9.63
C VAL A 74 3.99 -3.64 9.99
N GLY A 75 4.34 -3.57 11.26
CA GLY A 75 5.69 -3.85 11.78
C GLY A 75 6.25 -2.66 12.57
N ASP A 76 6.86 -2.95 13.72
CA ASP A 76 7.75 -2.00 14.38
C ASP A 76 9.14 -2.10 13.75
N ALA A 77 9.52 -1.10 12.97
CA ALA A 77 10.75 -1.14 12.19
C ALA A 77 12.02 -1.19 13.07
N GLY A 78 12.01 -0.56 14.24
CA GLY A 78 13.15 -0.61 15.15
C GLY A 78 13.37 -2.01 15.73
N LYS A 79 12.29 -2.74 16.03
CA LYS A 79 12.35 -4.12 16.49
C LYS A 79 12.67 -5.09 15.36
N ASP A 80 12.04 -4.92 14.21
CA ASP A 80 12.25 -5.72 13.01
C ASP A 80 13.72 -5.65 12.58
N HIS A 81 14.29 -4.46 12.46
CA HIS A 81 15.69 -4.27 12.02
C HIS A 81 16.74 -4.68 13.05
N ALA A 82 16.34 -4.86 14.31
CA ALA A 82 17.22 -5.37 15.36
C ALA A 82 17.33 -6.91 15.34
N CYS A 83 16.55 -7.60 14.51
CA CYS A 83 16.53 -9.04 14.39
C CYS A 83 16.85 -9.47 12.94
N TRP A 84 17.76 -10.42 12.76
CA TRP A 84 17.98 -11.04 11.46
C TRP A 84 17.36 -12.43 11.47
N GLU A 85 16.17 -12.55 10.88
CA GLU A 85 15.38 -13.77 10.92
C GLU A 85 14.61 -14.00 9.62
N ARG A 86 14.16 -15.24 9.41
CA ARG A 86 13.28 -15.56 8.31
C ARG A 86 11.87 -15.03 8.61
N PRO A 87 11.12 -14.53 7.62
CA PRO A 87 9.78 -14.00 7.84
C PRO A 87 8.80 -15.01 8.48
N GLU A 88 8.97 -16.30 8.22
CA GLU A 88 8.16 -17.36 8.82
C GLU A 88 8.44 -17.60 10.32
N ASP A 89 9.59 -17.17 10.82
CA ASP A 89 10.02 -17.36 12.20
C ASP A 89 9.85 -16.10 13.07
N MET A 90 9.36 -14.99 12.49
CA MET A 90 9.25 -13.70 13.17
C MET A 90 8.51 -13.76 14.50
N ASP A 91 9.18 -13.27 15.55
CA ASP A 91 8.59 -13.04 16.88
C ASP A 91 8.51 -11.56 17.27
N THR A 92 8.98 -10.65 16.40
CA THR A 92 8.94 -9.20 16.62
C THR A 92 7.52 -8.61 16.56
N PRO A 93 7.24 -7.51 17.30
CA PRO A 93 5.91 -6.89 17.30
C PRO A 93 5.48 -6.38 15.91
N ARG A 94 4.35 -6.90 15.41
CA ARG A 94 3.72 -6.45 14.16
C ARG A 94 2.71 -5.32 14.35
N THR A 95 3.14 -4.23 14.99
CA THR A 95 2.30 -3.05 15.27
C THR A 95 1.73 -2.45 13.99
N VAL A 96 0.47 -2.01 14.03
CA VAL A 96 -0.25 -1.45 12.88
C VAL A 96 -0.40 0.06 13.05
N TYR A 97 0.03 0.82 12.04
CA TYR A 97 -0.11 2.27 11.98
C TYR A 97 -1.08 2.68 10.87
N LYS A 98 -1.79 3.78 11.06
CA LYS A 98 -2.80 4.29 10.14
C LYS A 98 -2.79 5.81 10.06
N VAL A 99 -3.33 6.32 8.97
CA VAL A 99 -3.80 7.71 8.85
C VAL A 99 -5.32 7.74 8.84
N ASP A 100 -5.88 8.80 9.40
CA ASP A 100 -7.31 9.06 9.54
C ASP A 100 -7.56 10.59 9.68
N PRO A 101 -8.80 11.10 9.82
CA PRO A 101 -9.04 12.53 9.89
C PRO A 101 -8.30 13.26 11.02
N SER A 102 -7.95 12.56 12.10
CA SER A 102 -7.20 13.13 13.23
C SER A 102 -5.69 13.14 12.96
N THR A 103 -5.21 12.20 12.14
CA THR A 103 -3.81 12.04 11.73
C THR A 103 -3.75 11.88 10.22
N PRO A 104 -3.91 12.97 9.45
CA PRO A 104 -4.01 12.91 8.00
C PRO A 104 -2.69 12.51 7.34
N GLY A 105 -2.78 11.96 6.13
CA GLY A 105 -1.66 11.58 5.28
C GLY A 105 -2.08 11.54 3.82
N SER A 106 -2.18 12.73 3.22
CA SER A 106 -2.62 12.94 1.84
C SER A 106 -1.69 12.31 0.83
N ASP A 107 -0.38 12.40 1.04
CA ASP A 107 0.67 11.81 0.21
C ASP A 107 0.50 10.27 0.09
N VAL A 108 0.55 9.55 1.21
CA VAL A 108 0.42 8.09 1.20
C VAL A 108 -0.97 7.63 0.77
N ALA A 109 -2.03 8.38 1.10
CA ALA A 109 -3.38 8.06 0.67
C ALA A 109 -3.57 8.30 -0.83
N ALA A 110 -3.06 9.41 -1.38
CA ALA A 110 -3.12 9.71 -2.80
C ALA A 110 -2.31 8.70 -3.63
N GLU A 111 -1.13 8.30 -3.17
CA GLU A 111 -0.35 7.25 -3.83
C GLU A 111 -1.06 5.89 -3.77
N THR A 112 -1.71 5.57 -2.65
CA THR A 112 -2.57 4.37 -2.54
C THR A 112 -3.75 4.43 -3.52
N ALA A 113 -4.37 5.60 -3.67
CA ALA A 113 -5.44 5.79 -4.64
C ALA A 113 -4.94 5.65 -6.09
N ALA A 114 -3.76 6.18 -6.40
CA ALA A 114 -3.11 6.05 -7.70
C ALA A 114 -2.82 4.58 -8.02
N ALA A 115 -2.26 3.82 -7.07
CA ALA A 115 -1.98 2.39 -7.22
C ALA A 115 -3.26 1.58 -7.53
N LEU A 116 -4.33 1.82 -6.77
CA LEU A 116 -5.62 1.16 -6.99
C LEU A 116 -6.25 1.55 -8.34
N ALA A 117 -6.16 2.83 -8.73
CA ALA A 117 -6.66 3.31 -10.01
C ALA A 117 -5.87 2.70 -11.18
N ALA A 118 -4.54 2.69 -11.12
CA ALA A 118 -3.69 2.10 -12.16
C ALA A 118 -3.93 0.59 -12.28
N ALA A 119 -4.01 -0.13 -11.16
CA ALA A 119 -4.33 -1.57 -11.14
C ALA A 119 -5.71 -1.85 -11.76
N SER A 120 -6.71 -0.97 -11.55
CA SER A 120 -8.03 -1.16 -12.17
C SER A 120 -7.94 -1.22 -13.70
N LEU A 121 -7.08 -0.39 -14.31
CA LEU A 121 -6.91 -0.35 -15.75
C LEU A 121 -6.27 -1.64 -16.28
N VAL A 122 -5.32 -2.20 -15.52
CA VAL A 122 -4.67 -3.49 -15.85
C VAL A 122 -5.70 -4.61 -15.94
N PHE A 123 -6.66 -4.64 -15.02
CA PHE A 123 -7.67 -5.71 -14.93
C PHE A 123 -8.99 -5.39 -15.65
N ARG A 124 -9.12 -4.21 -16.27
CA ARG A 124 -10.38 -3.73 -16.87
C ARG A 124 -11.06 -4.72 -17.80
N LYS A 125 -10.28 -5.47 -18.59
CA LYS A 125 -10.80 -6.45 -19.55
C LYS A 125 -10.84 -7.88 -18.99
N SER A 126 -9.83 -8.28 -18.23
CA SER A 126 -9.68 -9.66 -17.75
C SER A 126 -10.50 -9.96 -16.50
N ASP A 127 -10.77 -8.95 -15.67
CA ASP A 127 -11.55 -9.08 -14.44
C ASP A 127 -12.32 -7.76 -14.15
N PRO A 128 -13.43 -7.51 -14.89
CA PRO A 128 -14.16 -6.25 -14.80
C PRO A 128 -14.75 -5.97 -13.40
N ALA A 129 -15.14 -7.03 -12.68
CA ALA A 129 -15.67 -6.92 -11.32
C ALA A 129 -14.60 -6.43 -10.34
N TYR A 130 -13.39 -7.01 -10.40
CA TYR A 130 -12.26 -6.56 -9.61
C TYR A 130 -11.82 -5.13 -9.99
N SER A 131 -11.73 -4.83 -11.28
CA SER A 131 -11.46 -3.47 -11.79
C SER A 131 -12.42 -2.44 -11.19
N SER A 132 -13.72 -2.74 -11.21
CA SER A 132 -14.75 -1.85 -10.66
C SER A 132 -14.60 -1.63 -9.16
N ARG A 133 -14.26 -2.69 -8.41
CA ARG A 133 -13.97 -2.61 -6.97
C ARG A 133 -12.75 -1.74 -6.68
N LEU A 134 -11.69 -1.87 -7.47
CA LEU A 134 -10.46 -1.07 -7.33
C LEU A 134 -10.73 0.42 -7.56
N VAL A 135 -11.38 0.79 -8.68
CA VAL A 135 -11.72 2.20 -8.96
C VAL A 135 -12.65 2.79 -7.92
N ALA A 136 -13.64 2.03 -7.45
CA ALA A 136 -14.55 2.50 -6.40
C ALA A 136 -13.80 2.76 -5.08
N ARG A 137 -12.78 1.96 -4.76
CA ARG A 137 -11.93 2.22 -3.59
C ARG A 137 -10.99 3.39 -3.82
N ALA A 138 -10.32 3.47 -4.98
CA ALA A 138 -9.42 4.55 -5.34
C ALA A 138 -10.07 5.93 -5.16
N LYS A 139 -11.31 6.10 -5.66
CA LYS A 139 -12.08 7.35 -5.51
C LYS A 139 -12.26 7.76 -4.06
N ARG A 140 -12.72 6.84 -3.20
CA ARG A 140 -12.92 7.11 -1.76
C ARG A 140 -11.62 7.47 -1.04
N VAL A 141 -10.53 6.79 -1.37
CA VAL A 141 -9.22 7.06 -0.75
C VAL A 141 -8.67 8.41 -1.21
N PHE A 142 -8.85 8.76 -2.48
CA PHE A 142 -8.48 10.08 -2.99
C PHE A 142 -9.33 11.21 -2.39
N GLU A 143 -10.64 11.00 -2.25
CA GLU A 143 -11.54 11.94 -1.56
C GLU A 143 -11.08 12.17 -0.10
N PHE A 144 -10.69 11.12 0.62
CA PHE A 144 -10.09 11.24 1.95
C PHE A 144 -8.80 12.07 1.91
N ALA A 145 -7.89 11.78 0.97
CA ALA A 145 -6.60 12.45 0.83
C ALA A 145 -6.75 13.95 0.58
N ASP A 146 -7.68 14.36 -0.30
CA ASP A 146 -7.94 15.76 -0.62
C ASP A 146 -8.67 16.50 0.50
N LYS A 147 -9.65 15.85 1.14
CA LYS A 147 -10.45 16.44 2.22
C LYS A 147 -9.66 16.64 3.51
N HIS A 148 -8.78 15.69 3.86
CA HIS A 148 -8.01 15.69 5.10
C HIS A 148 -6.52 15.89 4.79
N ARG A 149 -6.15 17.16 4.56
CA ARG A 149 -4.80 17.51 4.11
C ARG A 149 -3.75 17.36 5.19
N GLY A 150 -2.67 16.65 4.88
CA GLY A 150 -1.52 16.50 5.78
C GLY A 150 -0.45 15.57 5.26
N VAL A 151 0.77 15.73 5.78
CA VAL A 151 1.90 14.84 5.49
C VAL A 151 1.82 13.61 6.41
N TYR A 152 1.83 12.39 5.87
CA TYR A 152 1.61 11.19 6.71
C TYR A 152 2.68 11.02 7.79
N SER A 153 3.92 11.40 7.49
CA SER A 153 5.05 11.29 8.41
C SER A 153 5.08 12.40 9.47
N ALA A 154 4.17 13.38 9.44
CA ALA A 154 4.21 14.49 10.41
C ALA A 154 3.90 14.02 11.84
N LYS A 155 2.81 13.26 12.02
CA LYS A 155 2.41 12.70 13.34
C LYS A 155 2.88 11.28 13.57
N LEU A 156 3.27 10.57 12.51
CA LEU A 156 3.83 9.22 12.57
C LEU A 156 5.36 9.21 12.51
N SER A 157 6.01 10.38 12.63
CA SER A 157 7.45 10.56 12.40
C SER A 157 8.27 9.51 13.11
N SER A 158 8.09 9.29 14.41
CA SER A 158 8.83 8.30 15.20
C SER A 158 8.76 6.85 14.71
N TYR A 159 7.80 6.51 13.85
CA TYR A 159 7.56 5.15 13.37
C TYR A 159 7.86 4.97 11.87
N VAL A 160 7.59 5.98 11.06
CA VAL A 160 7.74 5.94 9.60
C VAL A 160 8.98 6.71 9.11
N CYS A 161 9.48 7.67 9.90
CA CYS A 161 10.63 8.52 9.61
C CYS A 161 11.67 8.33 10.74
N PRO A 162 12.68 7.48 10.51
CA PRO A 162 13.71 7.86 9.54
C PRO A 162 13.70 7.05 8.24
N TYR A 163 12.74 6.14 8.03
CA TYR A 163 12.74 5.21 6.91
C TYR A 163 12.22 5.83 5.61
N TYR A 164 10.94 6.22 5.58
CA TYR A 164 10.27 6.79 4.42
C TYR A 164 9.61 8.13 4.76
N CYS A 165 10.42 9.13 5.07
CA CYS A 165 9.94 10.48 5.33
C CYS A 165 9.31 11.09 4.07
N SER A 166 8.19 11.78 4.20
CA SER A 166 7.64 12.58 3.10
C SER A 166 8.33 13.94 3.06
N CYS A 167 9.28 14.07 2.13
CA CYS A 167 10.12 15.26 1.98
C CYS A 167 9.55 16.26 0.96
N SER A 168 8.63 15.83 0.09
CA SER A 168 8.06 16.63 -1.00
C SER A 168 6.65 17.18 -0.70
N GLY A 169 6.00 16.72 0.37
CA GLY A 169 4.63 17.12 0.70
C GLY A 169 3.57 16.35 -0.08
N TYR A 170 2.37 16.93 -0.17
CA TYR A 170 1.16 16.38 -0.78
C TYR A 170 0.48 17.36 -1.73
#